data_AF-A0AAD4MHA2-F1
#
_entry.id   AF-A0AAD4MHA2-F1
#
_cell.length_a   1.000
_cell.length_b   1.000
_cell.length_c   1.000
_cell.angle_alpha   90.00
_cell.angle_beta   90.00
_cell.angle_gamma   90.00
#
_symmetry.space_group_name_H-M   'P 1'
#
loop_
_entity.id
_entity.type
_entity.pdbx_description
1 polymer ?
#
loop_
_entity_poly.entity_id
_entity_poly.type
_entity_poly.pdbx_seq_one_letter_code
_entity_poly.pdbx_strand_id
1 'polypeptide(L)'
;MVKNFWDIETLGIRDSTTTTVAEQVHEQFLETIEFKDNRNHVANGKQSQLPSNIGIAFYRLKGMVQRLQKDSKLIHMYKTNFDEQLEQGIIKPVTTQAQSQIDSTNTRRWPISPGDTDHHVY
;
A
#
# COMPACT_ATOMS: atom_id res chain seq x y z
N MET A 1 -7.15 -21.53 -29.04
CA MET A 1 -7.70 -20.81 -27.87
C MET A 1 -6.66 -19.96 -27.12
N VAL A 2 -5.42 -19.80 -27.63
CA VAL A 2 -4.37 -18.98 -27.01
C VAL A 2 -4.12 -17.65 -27.74
N LYS A 3 -4.42 -17.56 -29.05
CA LYS A 3 -4.24 -16.31 -29.83
C LYS A 3 -5.07 -15.15 -29.31
N ASN A 4 -6.34 -15.39 -28.97
CA ASN A 4 -7.24 -14.35 -28.47
C ASN A 4 -6.79 -13.76 -27.14
N PHE A 5 -6.02 -14.50 -26.31
CA PHE A 5 -5.56 -13.97 -25.04
C PHE A 5 -4.42 -12.96 -25.25
N TRP A 6 -3.48 -13.29 -26.13
CA TRP A 6 -2.41 -12.38 -26.54
C TRP A 6 -2.92 -11.13 -27.24
N ASP A 7 -3.92 -11.28 -28.13
CA ASP A 7 -4.54 -10.12 -28.79
C ASP A 7 -5.15 -9.14 -27.78
N ILE A 8 -5.70 -9.63 -26.66
CA ILE A 8 -6.30 -8.78 -25.62
C ILE A 8 -5.23 -8.13 -24.72
N GLU A 9 -4.14 -8.84 -24.42
CA GLU A 9 -3.00 -8.31 -23.65
C GLU A 9 -2.24 -7.21 -24.44
N THR A 10 -2.24 -7.29 -25.76
CA THR A 10 -1.58 -6.32 -26.66
C THR A 10 -2.46 -5.10 -26.99
N LEU A 11 -3.77 -5.14 -26.70
CA LEU A 11 -4.68 -3.99 -26.94
C LEU A 11 -4.39 -2.78 -26.04
N GLY A 12 -3.64 -2.96 -24.95
CA GLY A 12 -3.30 -1.88 -24.01
C GLY A 12 -1.97 -1.17 -24.28
N ILE A 13 -1.06 -1.77 -25.06
CA ILE A 13 0.24 -1.19 -25.39
C ILE A 13 0.42 -1.31 -26.90
N ARG A 14 -0.21 -0.37 -27.62
CA ARG A 14 0.20 -0.10 -28.99
C ARG A 14 1.41 0.82 -28.86
N ASP A 15 2.55 0.41 -29.41
CA ASP A 15 3.68 1.29 -29.75
C ASP A 15 3.24 2.29 -30.83
N SER A 16 2.16 3.04 -30.60
CA SER A 16 1.92 4.27 -31.33
C SER A 16 3.08 5.18 -30.96
N THR A 17 3.79 5.61 -31.99
CA THR A 17 4.96 6.50 -32.10
C THR A 17 4.93 7.76 -31.21
N THR A 18 4.71 7.58 -29.91
CA THR A 18 4.50 8.63 -28.90
C THR A 18 5.67 8.56 -27.93
N THR A 19 6.88 8.54 -28.49
CA THR A 19 8.14 8.74 -27.77
C THR A 19 8.02 9.90 -26.78
N THR A 20 7.22 10.92 -27.09
CA THR A 20 7.08 12.12 -26.25
C THR A 20 6.28 11.99 -24.95
N VAL A 21 5.18 11.25 -24.87
CA VAL A 21 4.33 11.29 -23.65
C VAL A 21 4.86 10.38 -22.54
N ALA A 22 5.32 9.18 -22.90
CA ALA A 22 5.90 8.25 -21.93
C ALA A 22 7.23 8.78 -21.37
N GLU A 23 8.08 9.36 -22.22
CA GLU A 23 9.32 10.02 -21.79
C GLU A 23 9.02 11.25 -20.92
N GLN A 24 8.05 12.08 -21.27
CA GLN A 24 7.65 13.22 -20.42
C GLN A 24 7.13 12.79 -19.05
N VAL A 25 6.34 11.72 -18.97
CA VAL A 25 5.87 11.18 -17.68
C VAL A 25 7.03 10.61 -16.87
N HIS A 26 8.01 9.97 -17.54
CA HIS A 26 9.20 9.45 -16.89
C HIS A 26 10.10 10.56 -16.35
N GLU A 27 10.34 11.61 -17.13
CA GLU A 27 11.11 12.79 -16.71
C GLU A 27 10.42 13.52 -15.55
N GLN A 28 9.11 13.75 -15.64
CA GLN A 28 8.33 14.34 -14.54
C GLN A 28 8.39 13.49 -13.26
N PHE A 29 8.38 12.17 -13.40
CA PHE A 29 8.54 11.27 -12.25
C PHE A 29 9.92 11.40 -11.63
N LEU A 30 11.00 11.44 -12.43
CA LEU A 30 12.36 11.62 -11.92
C LEU A 30 12.54 12.98 -11.23
N GLU A 31 11.96 14.06 -11.78
CA GLU A 31 12.00 15.39 -11.18
C GLU A 31 11.23 15.49 -9.86
N THR A 32 10.24 14.62 -9.65
CA THR A 32 9.41 14.63 -8.44
C THR A 32 9.95 13.73 -7.32
N ILE A 33 11.00 12.95 -7.56
CA ILE A 33 11.64 12.10 -6.55
C ILE A 33 12.82 12.85 -5.90
N GLU A 34 12.71 13.10 -4.59
CA GLU A 34 13.79 13.59 -3.75
C GLU A 34 14.18 12.51 -2.73
N PHE A 35 15.46 12.19 -2.59
CA PHE A 35 15.92 11.29 -1.52
C PHE A 35 16.29 12.11 -0.28
N LYS A 36 15.50 11.99 0.79
CA LYS A 36 15.69 12.73 2.05
C LYS A 36 15.39 11.84 3.25
N ASP A 37 16.11 12.05 4.36
CA ASP A 37 15.93 11.30 5.62
C ASP A 37 15.95 9.77 5.42
N ASN A 38 16.82 9.31 4.52
CA ASN A 38 17.00 7.90 4.15
C ASN A 38 15.75 7.26 3.49
N ARG A 39 14.88 8.08 2.86
CA ARG A 39 13.64 7.67 2.21
C ARG A 39 13.44 8.44 0.89
N ASN A 40 12.73 7.82 -0.06
CA ASN A 40 12.30 8.51 -1.28
C ASN A 40 11.05 9.33 -0.99
N HIS A 41 11.11 10.63 -1.26
CA HIS A 41 10.01 11.58 -1.20
C HIS A 41 9.54 11.82 -2.62
N VAL A 42 8.29 11.51 -2.92
CA VAL A 42 7.71 11.77 -4.25
C VAL A 42 6.73 12.93 -4.11
N ALA A 43 6.98 14.02 -4.82
CA ALA A 43 6.10 15.18 -4.83
C ALA A 43 4.76 14.81 -5.49
N ASN A 44 3.69 14.74 -4.68
CA ASN A 44 2.35 14.55 -5.21
C ASN A 44 1.85 15.87 -5.81
N GLY A 45 1.37 15.82 -7.05
CA GLY A 45 0.87 16.98 -7.79
C GLY A 45 -0.20 17.78 -7.02
N LYS A 46 0.09 19.07 -6.80
CA LYS A 46 -0.83 20.20 -6.58
C LYS A 46 -2.05 19.97 -5.67
N GLN A 47 -1.93 19.27 -4.55
CA GLN A 47 -2.89 19.40 -3.44
C GLN A 47 -2.14 19.73 -2.15
N SER A 48 -2.26 20.99 -1.74
CA SER A 48 -1.59 21.54 -0.54
C SER A 48 -2.12 20.91 0.76
N GLN A 49 -3.33 20.35 0.76
CA GLN A 49 -3.91 19.63 1.89
C GLN A 49 -4.78 18.47 1.40
N LEU A 50 -4.35 17.24 1.66
CA LEU A 50 -5.16 16.04 1.49
C LEU A 50 -6.09 15.86 2.69
N PRO A 51 -7.37 15.51 2.50
CA PRO A 51 -8.26 15.19 3.60
C PRO A 51 -7.76 13.94 4.35
N SER A 52 -8.04 13.89 5.66
CA SER A 52 -7.67 12.74 6.49
C SER A 52 -8.36 11.46 6.00
N ASN A 53 -7.57 10.44 5.67
CA ASN A 53 -8.07 9.12 5.27
C ASN A 53 -8.23 8.15 6.46
N ILE A 54 -8.03 8.62 7.70
CA ILE A 54 -7.93 7.77 8.90
C ILE A 54 -9.25 7.01 9.16
N GLY A 55 -10.39 7.68 9.11
CA GLY A 55 -11.69 7.05 9.36
C GLY A 55 -11.98 5.94 8.35
N ILE A 56 -11.79 6.21 7.06
CA ILE A 56 -11.99 5.24 5.98
C ILE A 56 -11.04 4.05 6.14
N ALA A 57 -9.76 4.31 6.42
CA ALA A 57 -8.77 3.27 6.63
C ALA A 57 -9.13 2.38 7.83
N PHE A 58 -9.60 2.97 8.93
CA PHE A 58 -10.02 2.25 10.12
C PHE A 58 -11.23 1.34 9.86
N TYR A 59 -12.27 1.84 9.20
CA TYR A 59 -13.44 1.02 8.86
C TYR A 59 -13.08 -0.15 7.94
N ARG A 60 -12.21 0.10 6.94
CA ARG A 60 -11.69 -0.96 6.06
C ARG A 60 -10.92 -2.01 6.84
N LEU A 61 -10.03 -1.58 7.74
CA LEU A 61 -9.26 -2.48 8.61
C LEU A 61 -10.19 -3.32 9.48
N LYS A 62 -11.17 -2.70 10.14
CA LYS A 62 -12.14 -3.38 11.00
C LYS A 62 -12.92 -4.45 10.22
N GLY A 63 -13.42 -4.12 9.04
CA GLY A 63 -14.13 -5.08 8.19
C GLY A 63 -13.24 -6.25 7.75
N MET A 64 -11.99 -5.96 7.42
CA MET A 64 -11.02 -6.98 7.05
C MET A 64 -10.72 -7.94 8.20
N VAL A 65 -10.48 -7.42 9.41
CA VAL A 65 -10.26 -8.22 10.63
C VAL A 65 -11.46 -9.11 10.92
N GLN A 66 -12.68 -8.56 10.85
CA GLN A 66 -13.90 -9.34 11.06
C GLN A 66 -14.05 -10.48 10.04
N ARG A 67 -13.72 -10.23 8.77
CA ARG A 67 -13.76 -11.27 7.74
C ARG A 67 -12.73 -12.37 8.01
N LEU A 68 -11.52 -11.99 8.39
CA LEU A 68 -10.45 -12.94 8.73
C LEU A 68 -10.81 -13.80 9.95
N GLN A 69 -11.47 -13.22 10.96
CA GLN A 69 -11.91 -13.95 12.15
C GLN A 69 -13.06 -14.92 11.87
N LYS A 70 -13.96 -14.56 10.94
CA LYS A 70 -15.10 -15.41 10.57
C LYS A 70 -14.71 -16.59 9.68
N ASP A 71 -13.69 -16.42 8.85
CA ASP A 71 -13.26 -17.43 7.89
C ASP A 71 -11.90 -18.04 8.28
N SER A 72 -11.96 -19.19 8.95
CA SER A 72 -10.78 -19.94 9.38
C SER A 72 -9.96 -20.49 8.20
N LYS A 73 -10.55 -20.68 7.02
CA LYS A 73 -9.81 -21.10 5.83
C LYS A 73 -8.99 -19.92 5.29
N LEU A 74 -9.59 -18.73 5.26
CA LEU A 74 -8.93 -17.52 4.79
C LEU A 74 -7.70 -17.18 5.65
N ILE A 75 -7.83 -17.22 6.98
CA ILE A 75 -6.69 -16.94 7.87
C ILE A 75 -5.56 -17.96 7.71
N HIS A 76 -5.89 -19.24 7.51
CA HIS A 76 -4.89 -20.27 7.28
C HIS A 76 -4.14 -20.04 5.96
N MET A 77 -4.87 -19.72 4.88
CA MET A 77 -4.27 -19.41 3.58
C MET A 77 -3.32 -18.20 3.64
N TYR A 78 -3.70 -17.14 4.37
CA TYR A 78 -2.78 -16.02 4.61
C TYR A 78 -1.53 -16.47 5.33
N LYS A 79 -1.65 -17.27 6.39
CA LYS A 79 -0.51 -17.80 7.13
C LYS A 79 0.42 -18.62 6.24
N THR A 80 -0.13 -19.55 5.45
CA THR A 80 0.65 -20.35 4.50
C THR A 80 1.43 -19.46 3.53
N ASN A 81 0.79 -18.45 2.94
CA ASN A 81 1.48 -17.53 2.04
C ASN A 81 2.61 -16.74 2.72
N PHE A 82 2.43 -16.32 3.98
CA PHE A 82 3.49 -15.65 4.73
C PHE A 82 4.66 -16.59 5.04
N ASP A 83 4.35 -17.84 5.43
CA ASP A 83 5.36 -18.85 5.73
C ASP A 83 6.18 -19.19 4.46
N GLU A 84 5.51 -19.36 3.30
CA GLU A 84 6.19 -19.57 2.01
C GLU A 84 7.08 -18.40 1.59
N GLN A 85 6.59 -17.16 1.73
CA GLN A 85 7.38 -15.97 1.40
C GLN A 85 8.59 -15.81 2.33
N LEU A 86 8.46 -16.25 3.58
CA LEU A 86 9.55 -16.26 4.54
C LEU A 86 10.60 -17.31 4.17
N GLU A 87 10.18 -18.52 3.78
CA GLU A 87 11.07 -19.58 3.30
C GLU A 87 11.80 -19.18 2.00
N GLN A 88 11.11 -18.50 1.09
CA GLN A 88 11.69 -17.96 -0.15
C GLN A 88 12.59 -16.73 0.09
N GLY A 89 12.63 -16.20 1.32
CA GLY A 89 13.43 -15.02 1.66
C GLY A 89 12.92 -13.70 1.05
N ILE A 90 11.68 -13.68 0.54
CA ILE A 90 11.00 -12.48 0.03
C ILE A 90 10.72 -11.52 1.19
N ILE A 91 10.31 -12.05 2.33
CA ILE A 91 10.09 -11.30 3.56
C ILE A 91 11.08 -11.75 4.64
N LYS A 92 11.38 -10.85 5.58
CA LYS A 92 12.25 -11.13 6.73
C LYS A 92 11.61 -10.62 8.01
N PRO A 93 11.81 -11.30 9.14
CA PRO A 93 11.35 -10.80 10.43
C PRO A 93 12.07 -9.49 10.75
N VAL A 94 11.31 -8.55 11.29
CA VAL A 94 11.86 -7.26 11.73
C VAL A 94 12.75 -7.51 12.94
N THR A 95 14.00 -7.05 12.90
CA THR A 95 14.93 -7.14 14.04
C THR A 95 14.57 -6.10 15.10
N THR A 96 14.89 -6.39 16.37
CA THR A 96 14.61 -5.49 17.51
C THR A 96 15.17 -4.08 17.30
N GLN A 97 16.30 -3.96 16.60
CA GLN A 97 16.90 -2.66 16.26
C GLN A 97 16.04 -1.88 15.26
N ALA A 98 15.53 -2.53 14.20
CA ALA A 98 14.60 -1.91 13.25
C ALA A 98 13.25 -1.56 13.91
N GLN A 99 12.77 -2.38 14.86
CA GLN A 99 11.54 -2.12 15.60
C GLN A 99 11.67 -0.84 16.45
N SER A 100 12.79 -0.66 17.17
CA SER A 100 13.03 0.53 17.99
C SER A 100 13.07 1.83 17.17
N GLN A 101 13.54 1.77 15.92
CA GLN A 101 13.54 2.89 14.98
C GLN A 101 12.12 3.22 14.47
N ILE A 102 11.28 2.19 14.22
CA ILE A 102 9.87 2.38 13.86
C ILE A 102 9.09 3.01 15.02
N ASP A 103 9.30 2.52 16.24
CA ASP A 103 8.58 3.01 17.42
C ASP A 103 8.95 4.47 17.76
N SER A 104 10.22 4.85 17.56
CA SER A 104 10.69 6.24 17.74
C SER A 104 10.17 7.22 16.67
N THR A 105 9.89 6.74 15.46
CA THR A 105 9.35 7.56 14.36
C THR A 105 7.81 7.57 14.32
N ASN A 106 7.15 6.63 15.02
CA ASN A 106 5.71 6.56 15.14
C ASN A 106 5.20 7.40 16.33
N THR A 107 5.27 8.73 16.20
CA THR A 107 4.66 9.66 17.18
C THR A 107 3.13 9.65 17.16
N ARG A 108 2.48 8.86 16.29
CA ARG A 108 1.02 8.66 16.28
C ARG A 108 0.68 7.24 16.73
N ARG A 109 0.82 7.02 18.04
CA ARG A 109 0.18 5.91 18.76
C ARG A 109 -1.30 5.88 18.37
N TRP A 110 -1.80 4.75 17.88
CA TRP A 110 -3.22 4.55 17.58
C TRP A 110 -4.06 4.89 18.83
N PRO A 111 -5.02 5.83 18.78
CA PRO A 111 -5.83 6.16 19.93
C PRO A 111 -6.94 5.11 20.02
N ILE A 112 -6.66 3.99 20.67
CA ILE A 112 -7.73 3.17 21.23
C ILE A 112 -7.79 3.52 22.70
N SER A 113 -8.45 4.66 22.99
CA SER A 113 -9.02 4.88 24.31
C SER A 113 -10.39 4.20 24.34
N PRO A 114 -10.65 3.29 25.30
CA PRO A 114 -11.97 2.72 25.48
C PRO A 114 -12.89 3.80 26.08
N GLY A 115 -13.50 4.62 25.23
CA GLY A 115 -14.36 5.73 25.68
C GLY A 115 -15.16 6.44 24.58
N ASP A 116 -14.62 6.62 23.37
CA ASP A 116 -15.29 7.41 22.34
C ASP A 116 -16.05 6.53 21.33
N THR A 117 -17.14 5.92 21.80
CA THR A 117 -18.30 5.66 20.94
C THR A 117 -19.33 6.72 21.27
N ASP A 118 -19.19 7.91 20.68
CA ASP A 118 -20.34 8.80 20.54
C ASP A 118 -20.67 8.99 19.06
N HIS A 119 -21.97 8.91 18.83
CA HIS A 119 -22.62 8.78 17.54
C HIS A 119 -22.54 10.09 16.79
N HIS A 120 -22.22 10.07 15.49
CA HIS A 120 -22.97 10.87 14.51
C HIS A 120 -22.99 10.15 13.17
N VAL A 121 -24.20 9.67 12.86
CA VAL A 121 -24.67 9.22 11.56
C VAL A 121 -24.80 10.46 10.68
N TYR A 122 -24.19 10.43 9.50
CA TYR A 122 -24.74 10.97 8.25
C TYR A 122 -24.21 10.13 7.08
#